data_AF-A0A9D8KV54-F1
#
_entry.id   AF-A0A9D8KV54-F1
#
_cell.length_a   1.000
_cell.length_b   1.000
_cell.length_c   1.000
_cell.angle_alpha   90.00
_cell.angle_beta   90.00
_cell.angle_gamma   90.00
#
_symmetry.space_group_name_H-M   'P 1'
#
loop_
_entity.id
_entity.type
_entity.pdbx_description
1 polymer ?
#
loop_
_entity_poly.entity_id
_entity_poly.type
_entity_poly.pdbx_seq_one_letter_code
_entity_poly.pdbx_strand_id
1 'polypeptide(L)'
;MESIVEFVNGIIWSNALIFMCLGAGLWFTLRTRFMQIRGFAEMCRLTVRGQKSDAGVSSFQALAMSMAGRMGIGNIAGVATAIAYGGPGAIFWMWVMGFLGASTSYVESTLAQIYKTKDAEGRYRGGPAYYIEKAMGLKWYAATFAVATVIAAGFLLPGVQANAIADSAVNVLCTGADACASLGGAASMKLWIGIAVAALLGVIIFGGVKRIASFAEVIVPFMALGFILMAIVVMMLNASKVPTMFADIFSSAFGAHAAFGGI
;
A
#
# COMPACT_ATOMS: atom_id res chain seq x y z
N MET A 1 5.72 -23.08 -18.99
CA MET A 1 5.15 -22.47 -17.77
C MET A 1 5.27 -20.97 -17.84
N GLU A 2 6.44 -20.42 -18.19
CA GLU A 2 6.66 -18.99 -18.43
C GLU A 2 5.68 -18.37 -19.43
N SER A 3 5.44 -18.99 -20.59
CA SER A 3 4.50 -18.45 -21.60
C SER A 3 3.05 -18.31 -21.10
N ILE A 4 2.60 -19.21 -20.23
CA ILE A 4 1.26 -19.12 -19.62
C ILE A 4 1.23 -17.98 -18.60
N VAL A 5 2.29 -17.84 -17.80
CA VAL A 5 2.42 -16.76 -16.83
C VAL A 5 2.48 -15.41 -17.53
N GLU A 6 3.26 -15.27 -18.60
CA GLU A 6 3.36 -14.06 -19.40
C GLU A 6 2.03 -13.69 -20.07
N PHE A 7 1.31 -14.67 -20.62
CA PHE A 7 -0.02 -14.43 -21.20
C PHE A 7 -1.02 -13.91 -20.16
N VAL A 8 -1.08 -14.56 -19.00
CA VAL A 8 -1.96 -14.13 -17.90
C VAL A 8 -1.53 -12.75 -17.39
N ASN A 9 -0.22 -12.50 -17.27
CA ASN A 9 0.34 -11.21 -16.87
C ASN A 9 -0.06 -10.12 -17.88
N GLY A 10 0.00 -10.40 -19.17
CA GLY A 10 -0.40 -9.47 -20.24
C GLY A 10 -1.89 -9.09 -20.21
N ILE A 11 -2.76 -9.99 -19.72
CA ILE A 11 -4.19 -9.70 -19.53
C ILE A 11 -4.40 -8.90 -18.25
N ILE A 12 -3.84 -9.37 -17.13
CA ILE A 12 -4.06 -8.76 -15.81
C ILE A 12 -3.47 -7.35 -15.76
N TRP A 13 -2.26 -7.14 -16.29
CA TRP A 13 -1.59 -5.84 -16.33
C TRP A 13 -1.79 -5.13 -17.66
N SER A 14 -2.86 -5.48 -18.38
CA SER A 14 -3.19 -4.79 -19.62
C SER A 14 -3.43 -3.31 -19.39
N ASN A 15 -3.07 -2.50 -20.38
CA ASN A 15 -3.39 -1.06 -20.38
C ASN A 15 -4.90 -0.82 -20.19
N ALA A 16 -5.75 -1.76 -20.61
CA ALA A 16 -7.20 -1.69 -20.38
C ALA A 16 -7.56 -1.63 -18.89
N LEU A 17 -6.89 -2.39 -18.02
CA LEU A 17 -7.13 -2.32 -16.57
C LEU A 17 -6.76 -0.94 -16.02
N ILE A 18 -5.62 -0.39 -16.47
CA ILE A 18 -5.18 0.96 -16.07
C ILE A 18 -6.22 2.01 -16.46
N PHE A 19 -6.68 2.00 -17.72
CA PHE A 19 -7.73 2.91 -18.19
C PHE A 19 -9.05 2.72 -17.44
N MET A 20 -9.41 1.48 -17.11
CA MET A 20 -10.61 1.18 -16.33
C MET A 20 -10.51 1.74 -14.91
N CYS A 21 -9.37 1.56 -14.23
CA CYS A 21 -9.14 2.09 -12.88
C CYS A 21 -9.16 3.62 -12.86
N LEU A 22 -8.50 4.26 -13.84
CA LEU A 22 -8.52 5.71 -14.02
C LEU A 22 -9.93 6.23 -14.31
N GLY A 23 -10.64 5.58 -15.24
CA GLY A 23 -12.00 5.92 -15.61
C GLY A 23 -12.98 5.78 -14.44
N ALA A 24 -12.87 4.69 -13.67
CA ALA A 24 -13.67 4.46 -12.48
C ALA A 24 -13.38 5.53 -11.41
N GLY A 25 -12.11 5.82 -11.12
CA GLY A 25 -11.73 6.85 -10.17
C GLY A 25 -12.18 8.25 -10.59
N LEU A 26 -12.08 8.58 -11.87
CA LEU A 26 -12.61 9.85 -12.41
C LEU A 26 -14.13 9.91 -12.29
N TRP A 27 -14.83 8.84 -12.66
CA TRP A 27 -16.28 8.77 -12.57
C TRP A 27 -16.78 8.90 -11.13
N PHE A 28 -16.16 8.19 -10.17
CA PHE A 28 -16.49 8.31 -8.76
C PHE A 28 -16.16 9.69 -8.22
N THR A 29 -15.03 10.28 -8.60
CA THR A 29 -14.66 11.65 -8.24
C THR A 29 -15.73 12.65 -8.67
N LEU A 30 -16.18 12.59 -9.93
CA LEU A 30 -17.19 13.50 -10.45
C LEU A 30 -18.57 13.23 -9.81
N ARG A 31 -18.98 11.96 -9.71
CA ARG A 31 -20.29 11.57 -9.16
C ARG A 31 -20.42 11.89 -7.66
N THR A 32 -19.33 11.78 -6.91
CA THR A 32 -19.28 12.17 -5.49
C THR A 32 -18.99 13.66 -5.28
N ARG A 33 -18.90 14.45 -6.37
CA ARG A 33 -18.63 15.90 -6.37
C ARG A 33 -17.31 16.25 -5.67
N PHE A 34 -16.23 15.52 -5.98
CA PHE A 34 -14.90 15.68 -5.41
C PHE A 34 -14.87 15.46 -3.88
N MET A 35 -15.44 14.34 -3.43
CA MET A 35 -15.52 14.00 -2.01
C MET A 35 -14.15 13.94 -1.33
N GLN A 36 -13.10 13.51 -2.04
CA GLN A 36 -11.74 13.46 -1.52
C GLN A 36 -11.19 14.84 -1.11
N ILE A 37 -11.67 15.93 -1.73
CA ILE A 37 -11.30 17.30 -1.35
C ILE A 37 -12.26 17.81 -0.27
N ARG A 38 -13.57 17.72 -0.51
CA ARG A 38 -14.60 18.24 0.40
C ARG A 38 -14.59 17.58 1.77
N GLY A 39 -14.35 16.27 1.82
CA GLY A 39 -14.36 15.46 3.03
C GLY A 39 -13.04 15.47 3.79
N PHE A 40 -11.98 16.09 3.26
CA PHE A 40 -10.64 16.04 3.86
C PHE A 40 -10.61 16.65 5.26
N ALA A 41 -11.19 17.85 5.43
CA ALA A 41 -11.23 18.52 6.73
C ALA A 41 -12.03 17.71 7.78
N GLU A 42 -13.15 17.11 7.36
CA GLU A 42 -13.97 16.29 8.24
C GLU A 42 -13.28 14.98 8.61
N MET A 43 -12.57 14.36 7.66
CA MET A 43 -11.73 13.19 7.92
C MET A 43 -10.70 13.51 9.02
N CYS A 44 -9.94 14.61 8.89
CA CYS A 44 -8.97 15.01 9.91
C CYS A 44 -9.63 15.22 11.29
N ARG A 45 -10.81 15.87 11.33
CA ARG A 45 -11.57 16.07 12.56
C ARG A 45 -11.95 14.75 13.22
N LEU A 46 -12.50 13.81 12.44
CA LEU A 46 -12.95 12.50 12.92
C LEU A 46 -11.80 11.58 13.32
N THR A 47 -10.66 11.67 12.64
CA THR A 47 -9.46 10.92 12.99
C THR A 47 -8.90 11.36 14.34
N VAL A 48 -8.86 12.68 14.62
CA VAL A 48 -8.29 13.22 15.86
C VAL A 48 -9.27 13.15 17.03
N ARG A 49 -10.57 13.39 16.79
CA ARG A 49 -11.61 13.43 17.83
C ARG A 49 -12.45 12.14 17.93
N GLY A 50 -12.10 11.11 17.16
CA GLY A 50 -12.87 9.88 17.06
C GLY A 50 -13.03 9.18 18.42
N GLN A 51 -14.27 8.84 18.75
CA GLN A 51 -14.63 8.10 19.97
C GLN A 51 -14.10 6.67 19.93
N LYS A 52 -13.87 6.08 21.12
CA LYS A 52 -13.56 4.65 21.26
C LYS A 52 -14.78 3.83 20.81
N SER A 53 -14.55 2.77 20.05
CA SER A 53 -15.60 1.83 19.64
C SER A 53 -15.50 0.55 20.48
N ASP A 54 -16.52 0.24 21.27
CA ASP A 54 -16.52 -0.95 22.14
C ASP A 54 -16.49 -2.27 21.36
N ALA A 55 -17.00 -2.26 20.12
CA ALA A 55 -17.11 -3.45 19.26
C ALA A 55 -16.00 -3.55 18.20
N GLY A 56 -14.99 -2.67 18.21
CA GLY A 56 -13.98 -2.61 17.15
C GLY A 56 -12.73 -1.79 17.50
N VAL A 57 -12.11 -1.21 16.48
CA VAL A 57 -10.95 -0.32 16.59
C VAL A 57 -11.40 1.14 16.54
N SER A 58 -10.66 2.05 17.17
CA SER A 58 -10.94 3.50 17.07
C SER A 58 -10.74 4.01 15.64
N SER A 59 -11.26 5.21 15.32
CA SER A 59 -11.06 5.82 14.00
C SER A 59 -9.58 6.05 13.67
N PHE A 60 -8.77 6.44 14.67
CA PHE A 60 -7.33 6.59 14.50
C PHE A 60 -6.63 5.24 14.32
N GLN A 61 -6.99 4.23 15.12
CA GLN A 61 -6.45 2.88 14.96
C GLN A 61 -6.79 2.27 13.60
N ALA A 62 -8.01 2.46 13.10
CA ALA A 62 -8.42 2.01 11.77
C ALA A 62 -7.58 2.70 10.69
N LEU A 63 -7.33 4.01 10.83
CA LEU A 63 -6.45 4.75 9.91
C LEU A 63 -5.02 4.23 9.99
N ALA A 64 -4.45 4.08 11.19
CA ALA A 64 -3.11 3.59 11.40
C ALA A 64 -2.92 2.17 10.83
N MET A 65 -3.85 1.26 11.08
CA MET A 65 -3.84 -0.08 10.48
C MET A 65 -3.94 -0.04 8.95
N SER A 66 -4.82 0.79 8.40
CA SER A 66 -4.98 0.93 6.95
C SER A 66 -3.72 1.52 6.31
N MET A 67 -3.07 2.48 6.97
CA MET A 67 -1.79 3.05 6.55
C MET A 67 -0.65 2.03 6.68
N ALA A 68 -0.64 1.21 7.73
CA ALA A 68 0.36 0.15 7.92
C ALA A 68 0.39 -0.82 6.75
N GLY A 69 -0.79 -1.26 6.28
CA GLY A 69 -0.89 -2.19 5.16
C GLY A 69 -0.49 -1.58 3.80
N ARG A 70 -0.52 -0.25 3.66
CA ARG A 70 -0.17 0.46 2.43
C ARG A 70 1.26 1.00 2.43
N MET A 71 1.83 1.24 3.60
CA MET A 71 3.24 1.60 3.75
C MET A 71 4.08 0.33 3.78
N GLY A 72 4.83 0.11 2.70
CA GLY A 72 5.77 -0.99 2.64
C GLY A 72 6.79 -0.78 1.54
N ILE A 73 7.48 -1.85 1.18
CA ILE A 73 8.54 -1.84 0.15
C ILE A 73 8.04 -1.28 -1.19
N GLY A 74 6.76 -1.45 -1.52
CA GLY A 74 6.15 -0.84 -2.71
C GLY A 74 6.29 0.69 -2.79
N ASN A 75 6.29 1.40 -1.66
CA ASN A 75 6.45 2.86 -1.67
C ASN A 75 7.91 3.30 -1.87
N ILE A 76 8.88 2.43 -1.59
CA ILE A 76 10.30 2.72 -1.73
C ILE A 76 10.81 2.16 -3.06
N ALA A 77 10.82 0.82 -3.17
CA ALA A 77 11.30 0.11 -4.34
C ALA A 77 10.37 0.28 -5.54
N GLY A 78 9.05 0.37 -5.33
CA GLY A 78 8.09 0.58 -6.42
C GLY A 78 8.22 1.97 -7.04
N VAL A 79 8.36 3.02 -6.22
CA VAL A 79 8.63 4.39 -6.71
C VAL A 79 9.98 4.44 -7.44
N ALA A 80 11.04 3.85 -6.87
CA ALA A 80 12.35 3.80 -7.52
C ALA A 80 12.30 3.08 -8.87
N THR A 81 11.61 1.94 -8.93
CA THR A 81 11.38 1.17 -10.16
C THR A 81 10.57 1.96 -11.18
N ALA A 82 9.53 2.67 -10.75
CA ALA A 82 8.71 3.51 -11.62
C ALA A 82 9.51 4.67 -12.23
N ILE A 83 10.40 5.29 -11.45
CA ILE A 83 11.30 6.33 -11.97
C ILE A 83 12.34 5.73 -12.92
N ALA A 84 12.87 4.54 -12.60
CA ALA A 84 13.88 3.88 -13.42
C ALA A 84 13.36 3.52 -14.82
N TYR A 85 12.12 3.03 -14.92
CA TYR A 85 11.52 2.64 -16.20
C TYR A 85 10.71 3.75 -16.88
N GLY A 86 10.00 4.59 -16.12
CA GLY A 86 9.09 5.62 -16.64
C GLY A 86 9.63 7.05 -16.56
N GLY A 87 10.83 7.24 -16.01
CA GLY A 87 11.43 8.55 -15.80
C GLY A 87 10.76 9.36 -14.66
N PRO A 88 11.23 10.60 -14.43
CA PRO A 88 10.70 11.47 -13.37
C PRO A 88 9.20 11.77 -13.50
N GLY A 89 8.67 11.78 -14.72
CA GLY A 89 7.26 12.03 -15.01
C GLY A 89 6.30 10.99 -14.42
N ALA A 90 6.79 9.78 -14.12
CA ALA A 90 6.01 8.75 -13.45
C ALA A 90 5.45 9.23 -12.09
N ILE A 91 6.20 10.08 -11.37
CA ILE A 91 5.79 10.61 -10.07
C ILE A 91 4.50 11.43 -10.18
N PHE A 92 4.36 12.25 -11.22
CA PHE A 92 3.14 13.03 -11.46
C PHE A 92 1.93 12.11 -11.66
N TRP A 93 2.08 11.07 -12.48
CA TRP A 93 1.01 10.10 -12.73
C TRP A 93 0.68 9.27 -11.49
N MET A 94 1.64 8.97 -10.63
CA MET A 94 1.39 8.36 -9.32
C MET A 94 0.54 9.27 -8.42
N TRP A 95 0.73 10.59 -8.45
CA TRP A 95 -0.12 11.54 -7.72
C TRP A 95 -1.55 11.57 -8.29
N VAL A 96 -1.71 11.59 -9.61
CA VAL A 96 -3.04 11.51 -10.26
C VAL A 96 -3.76 10.22 -9.88
N MET A 97 -3.07 9.08 -9.96
CA MET A 97 -3.60 7.78 -9.56
C MET A 97 -3.98 7.75 -8.07
N GLY A 98 -3.15 8.33 -7.20
CA GLY A 98 -3.46 8.44 -5.77
C GLY A 98 -4.70 9.30 -5.50
N PHE A 99 -4.82 10.44 -6.19
CA PHE A 99 -5.96 11.33 -6.07
C PHE A 99 -7.27 10.68 -6.53
N LEU A 100 -7.27 10.03 -7.71
CA LEU A 100 -8.45 9.34 -8.23
C LEU A 100 -8.78 8.09 -7.40
N GLY A 101 -7.76 7.34 -6.98
CA GLY A 101 -7.89 6.16 -6.14
C GLY A 101 -8.47 6.45 -4.76
N ALA A 102 -8.28 7.66 -4.22
CA ALA A 102 -8.92 8.09 -2.98
C ALA A 102 -10.46 8.08 -3.08
N SER A 103 -11.01 8.46 -4.24
CA SER A 103 -12.47 8.44 -4.47
C SER A 103 -13.02 7.02 -4.52
N THR A 104 -12.33 6.10 -5.21
CA THR A 104 -12.69 4.68 -5.25
C THR A 104 -12.61 4.06 -3.86
N SER A 105 -11.53 4.34 -3.12
CA SER A 105 -11.33 3.87 -1.74
C SER A 105 -12.45 4.34 -0.80
N TYR A 106 -12.94 5.57 -0.99
CA TYR A 106 -14.09 6.09 -0.23
C TYR A 106 -15.37 5.29 -0.50
N VAL A 107 -15.66 4.99 -1.77
CA VAL A 107 -16.83 4.19 -2.15
C VAL A 107 -16.73 2.77 -1.61
N GLU A 108 -15.57 2.12 -1.77
CA GLU A 108 -15.30 0.78 -1.24
C GLU A 108 -15.47 0.71 0.28
N SER A 109 -14.92 1.70 1.00
CA SER A 109 -15.03 1.80 2.45
C SER A 109 -16.48 2.03 2.89
N THR A 110 -17.24 2.83 2.13
CA THR A 110 -18.66 3.08 2.40
C THR A 110 -19.48 1.82 2.20
N LEU A 111 -19.29 1.08 1.10
CA LEU A 111 -19.94 -0.20 0.86
C LEU A 111 -19.58 -1.22 1.94
N ALA A 112 -18.30 -1.28 2.34
CA ALA A 112 -17.85 -2.16 3.42
C ALA A 112 -18.54 -1.85 4.75
N GLN A 113 -18.84 -0.57 5.04
CA GLN A 113 -19.60 -0.19 6.25
C GLN A 113 -21.09 -0.50 6.15
N ILE A 114 -21.72 -0.33 4.99
CA ILE A 114 -23.15 -0.61 4.78
C ILE A 114 -23.43 -2.11 4.88
N TYR A 115 -22.58 -2.95 4.26
CA TYR A 115 -22.81 -4.39 4.14
C TYR A 115 -22.11 -5.24 5.21
N LYS A 116 -21.49 -4.62 6.21
CA LYS A 116 -20.80 -5.35 7.30
C LYS A 116 -21.75 -6.30 8.05
N THR A 117 -21.19 -7.39 8.55
CA THR A 117 -21.90 -8.38 9.37
C THR A 117 -21.24 -8.47 10.73
N LYS A 118 -22.02 -8.71 11.78
CA LYS A 118 -21.46 -9.12 13.06
C LYS A 118 -21.18 -10.62 13.04
N ASP A 119 -19.96 -10.97 13.42
CA ASP A 119 -19.52 -12.34 13.64
C ASP A 119 -20.10 -12.90 14.96
N ALA A 120 -20.00 -14.21 15.16
CA ALA A 120 -20.46 -14.90 16.38
C ALA A 120 -19.79 -14.34 17.66
N GLU A 121 -18.57 -13.83 17.53
CA GLU A 121 -17.82 -13.17 18.62
C GLU A 121 -18.14 -11.67 18.76
N GLY A 122 -19.21 -11.18 18.14
CA GLY A 122 -19.67 -9.78 18.24
C GLY A 122 -18.86 -8.75 17.45
N ARG A 123 -17.82 -9.19 16.72
CA ARG A 123 -16.94 -8.32 15.92
C ARG A 123 -17.53 -8.02 14.54
N TYR A 124 -17.27 -6.84 14.00
CA TYR A 124 -17.68 -6.50 12.64
C TYR A 124 -16.71 -7.09 11.60
N ARG A 125 -17.26 -7.75 10.58
CA ARG A 125 -16.57 -8.21 9.37
C ARG A 125 -17.21 -7.56 8.15
N GLY A 126 -16.39 -7.03 7.25
CA GLY A 126 -16.85 -6.35 6.03
C GLY A 126 -15.79 -6.43 4.95
N GLY A 127 -16.03 -5.73 3.85
CA GLY A 127 -15.12 -5.69 2.70
C GLY A 127 -15.74 -6.23 1.42
N PRO A 128 -14.94 -6.39 0.35
CA PRO A 128 -15.47 -6.64 -0.98
C PRO A 128 -16.26 -7.92 -1.14
N ALA A 129 -15.82 -9.02 -0.55
CA ALA A 129 -16.57 -10.26 -0.58
C ALA A 129 -18.00 -10.09 -0.03
N TYR A 130 -18.17 -9.31 1.04
CA TYR A 130 -19.47 -9.10 1.68
C TYR A 130 -20.41 -8.23 0.84
N TYR A 131 -19.93 -7.13 0.25
CA TYR A 131 -20.79 -6.30 -0.58
C TYR A 131 -21.05 -6.94 -1.95
N ILE A 132 -20.13 -7.75 -2.50
CA ILE A 132 -20.39 -8.54 -3.71
C ILE A 132 -21.51 -9.56 -3.44
N GLU A 133 -21.40 -10.30 -2.33
CA GLU A 133 -22.43 -11.27 -1.97
C GLU A 133 -23.78 -10.61 -1.69
N LYS A 134 -23.82 -9.58 -0.84
CA LYS A 134 -25.07 -8.99 -0.35
C LYS A 134 -25.70 -7.96 -1.27
N ALA A 135 -24.88 -7.16 -1.98
CA ALA A 135 -25.40 -6.13 -2.88
C ALA A 135 -25.68 -6.68 -4.29
N MET A 136 -24.84 -7.60 -4.78
CA MET A 136 -24.99 -8.15 -6.14
C MET A 136 -25.61 -9.55 -6.17
N GLY A 137 -25.69 -10.26 -5.04
CA GLY A 137 -26.19 -11.64 -4.99
C GLY A 137 -25.23 -12.68 -5.56
N LEU A 138 -24.00 -12.30 -5.94
CA LEU A 138 -23.05 -13.15 -6.66
C LEU A 138 -22.12 -13.90 -5.69
N LYS A 139 -22.64 -14.96 -5.06
CA LYS A 139 -21.89 -15.77 -4.09
C LYS A 139 -20.60 -16.38 -4.63
N TRP A 140 -20.62 -16.86 -5.89
CA TRP A 140 -19.45 -17.47 -6.50
C TRP A 140 -18.31 -16.44 -6.66
N TYR A 141 -18.63 -15.22 -7.10
CA TYR A 141 -17.65 -14.17 -7.31
C TYR A 141 -17.11 -13.64 -5.97
N ALA A 142 -17.96 -13.52 -4.95
CA ALA A 142 -17.54 -13.20 -3.59
C ALA A 142 -16.56 -14.25 -3.02
N ALA A 143 -16.82 -15.54 -3.24
CA ALA A 143 -15.95 -16.62 -2.81
C ALA A 143 -14.60 -16.59 -3.56
N THR A 144 -14.62 -16.41 -4.89
CA THR A 144 -13.39 -16.28 -5.69
C THR A 144 -12.56 -15.07 -5.22
N PHE A 145 -13.21 -13.92 -4.98
CA PHE A 145 -12.53 -12.73 -4.46
C PHE A 145 -11.91 -12.99 -3.08
N ALA A 146 -12.63 -13.65 -2.18
CA ALA A 146 -12.15 -13.97 -0.85
C ALA A 146 -10.92 -14.89 -0.90
N VAL A 147 -10.97 -15.96 -1.70
CA VAL A 147 -9.85 -16.89 -1.90
C VAL A 147 -8.64 -16.17 -2.50
N ALA A 148 -8.85 -15.38 -3.55
CA ALA A 148 -7.79 -14.58 -4.16
C ALA A 148 -7.16 -13.61 -3.17
N THR A 149 -7.96 -12.94 -2.35
CA THR A 149 -7.47 -12.01 -1.30
C THR A 149 -6.66 -12.74 -0.24
N VAL A 150 -7.10 -13.92 0.21
CA VAL A 150 -6.36 -14.72 1.20
C VAL A 150 -5.01 -15.16 0.65
N ILE A 151 -4.95 -15.63 -0.60
CA ILE A 151 -3.69 -16.04 -1.23
C ILE A 151 -2.79 -14.83 -1.43
N ALA A 152 -3.29 -13.77 -2.05
CA ALA A 152 -2.50 -12.59 -2.40
C ALA A 152 -2.00 -11.84 -1.15
N ALA A 153 -2.91 -11.42 -0.26
CA ALA A 153 -2.58 -10.60 0.90
C ALA A 153 -2.07 -11.43 2.09
N GLY A 154 -2.54 -12.66 2.24
CA GLY A 154 -2.19 -13.52 3.39
C GLY A 154 -0.94 -14.37 3.17
N PHE A 155 -0.71 -14.89 1.97
CA PHE A 155 0.40 -15.83 1.71
C PHE A 155 1.55 -15.17 0.93
N LEU A 156 1.24 -14.49 -0.17
CA LEU A 156 2.26 -13.96 -1.09
C LEU A 156 2.89 -12.65 -0.57
N LEU A 157 2.07 -11.69 -0.13
CA LEU A 157 2.55 -10.37 0.27
C LEU A 157 3.56 -10.39 1.43
N PRO A 158 3.33 -11.15 2.53
CA PRO A 158 4.27 -11.17 3.66
C PRO A 158 5.66 -11.67 3.25
N GLY A 159 5.73 -12.63 2.32
CA GLY A 159 6.99 -13.17 1.81
C GLY A 159 7.81 -12.11 1.08
N VAL A 160 7.18 -11.32 0.20
CA VAL A 160 7.83 -10.22 -0.53
C VAL A 160 8.34 -9.16 0.46
N GLN A 161 7.55 -8.82 1.48
CA GLN A 161 7.96 -7.85 2.49
C GLN A 161 9.14 -8.36 3.33
N ALA A 162 9.08 -9.60 3.82
CA ALA A 162 10.15 -10.20 4.60
C ALA A 162 11.46 -10.34 3.80
N ASN A 163 11.36 -10.70 2.51
CA ASN A 163 12.52 -10.83 1.63
C ASN A 163 13.25 -9.50 1.44
N ALA A 164 12.54 -8.42 1.14
CA ALA A 164 13.20 -7.13 0.95
C ALA A 164 13.69 -6.48 2.26
N ILE A 165 13.11 -6.81 3.43
CA ILE A 165 13.71 -6.48 4.74
C ILE A 165 15.05 -7.20 4.89
N ALA A 166 15.09 -8.50 4.60
CA ALA A 166 16.32 -9.29 4.70
C ALA A 166 17.41 -8.79 3.74
N ASP A 167 17.04 -8.45 2.50
CA ASP A 167 17.95 -7.90 1.50
C ASP A 167 18.50 -6.54 1.93
N SER A 168 17.64 -5.63 2.41
CA SER A 168 18.06 -4.31 2.89
C SER A 168 19.00 -4.42 4.09
N ALA A 169 18.70 -5.32 5.03
CA ALA A 169 19.54 -5.54 6.21
C ALA A 169 20.90 -6.14 5.83
N VAL A 170 20.95 -7.12 4.91
CA VAL A 170 22.20 -7.67 4.38
C VAL A 170 23.01 -6.59 3.65
N ASN A 171 22.37 -5.74 2.85
CA ASN A 171 23.06 -4.66 2.14
C ASN A 171 23.70 -3.63 3.07
N VAL A 172 23.21 -3.48 4.30
CA VAL A 172 23.78 -2.55 5.30
C VAL A 172 24.78 -3.26 6.21
N LEU A 173 24.50 -4.50 6.62
CA LEU A 173 25.29 -5.23 7.61
C LEU A 173 26.45 -6.01 6.99
N CYS A 174 26.36 -6.37 5.70
CA CYS A 174 27.39 -7.11 4.97
C CYS A 174 28.26 -6.22 4.07
N THR A 175 28.36 -4.91 4.34
CA THR A 175 29.32 -4.02 3.64
C THR A 175 30.74 -4.30 4.13
N GLY A 176 31.41 -5.25 3.49
CA GLY A 176 32.80 -5.65 3.76
C GLY A 176 33.00 -7.16 3.55
N ALA A 177 34.16 -7.55 3.02
CA ALA A 177 34.44 -8.94 2.59
C ALA A 177 34.28 -9.99 3.73
N ASP A 178 34.46 -9.58 4.99
CA ASP A 178 34.50 -10.48 6.14
C ASP A 178 33.35 -10.33 7.14
N ALA A 179 32.48 -9.31 6.99
CA ALA A 179 31.46 -8.98 8.00
C ALA A 179 30.39 -10.07 8.17
N CYS A 180 30.05 -10.76 7.09
CA CYS A 180 29.06 -11.85 7.08
C CYS A 180 29.68 -13.25 6.96
N ALA A 181 31.02 -13.34 6.88
CA ALA A 181 31.73 -14.62 6.85
C ALA A 181 31.61 -15.37 8.20
N SER A 182 31.65 -14.64 9.32
CA SER A 182 31.50 -15.19 10.68
C SER A 182 30.10 -15.74 10.99
N LEU A 183 29.08 -15.36 10.21
CA LEU A 183 27.68 -15.72 10.39
C LEU A 183 27.17 -16.76 9.36
N GLY A 184 28.07 -17.38 8.59
CA GLY A 184 27.72 -18.41 7.60
C GLY A 184 27.26 -17.85 6.26
N GLY A 185 27.64 -16.62 5.92
CA GLY A 185 27.37 -15.97 4.64
C GLY A 185 26.04 -15.22 4.55
N ALA A 186 25.88 -14.43 3.48
CA ALA A 186 24.71 -13.57 3.27
C ALA A 186 23.38 -14.37 3.24
N ALA A 187 23.39 -15.61 2.73
CA ALA A 187 22.20 -16.45 2.69
C ALA A 187 21.71 -16.86 4.10
N SER A 188 22.63 -17.24 4.99
CA SER A 188 22.31 -17.61 6.37
C SER A 188 21.77 -16.40 7.14
N MET A 189 22.33 -15.21 6.91
CA MET A 189 21.83 -13.96 7.51
C MET A 189 20.39 -13.64 7.09
N LYS A 190 20.06 -13.80 5.79
CA LYS A 190 18.68 -13.62 5.32
C LYS A 190 17.71 -14.58 6.00
N LEU A 191 18.10 -15.83 6.20
CA LEU A 191 17.28 -16.83 6.89
C LEU A 191 17.03 -16.42 8.35
N TRP A 192 18.06 -16.00 9.08
CA TRP A 192 17.93 -15.54 10.48
C TRP A 192 17.02 -14.32 10.60
N ILE A 193 17.17 -13.34 9.71
CA ILE A 193 16.29 -12.16 9.67
C ILE A 193 14.85 -12.58 9.37
N GLY A 194 14.64 -13.48 8.41
CA GLY A 194 13.32 -14.01 8.08
C GLY A 194 12.66 -14.70 9.27
N ILE A 195 13.40 -15.56 10.00
CA ILE A 195 12.91 -16.23 11.22
C ILE A 195 12.55 -15.20 12.30
N ALA A 196 13.40 -14.20 12.52
CA ALA A 196 13.15 -13.14 13.50
C ALA A 196 11.88 -12.33 13.17
N VAL A 197 11.72 -11.94 11.90
CA VAL A 197 10.53 -11.24 11.41
C VAL A 197 9.28 -12.09 11.57
N ALA A 198 9.34 -13.38 11.23
CA ALA A 198 8.24 -14.31 11.38
C ALA A 198 7.84 -14.50 12.86
N ALA A 199 8.81 -14.63 13.76
CA ALA A 199 8.57 -14.76 15.19
C ALA A 199 7.90 -13.50 15.77
N LEU A 200 8.40 -12.31 15.43
CA LEU A 200 7.82 -11.03 15.85
C LEU A 200 6.38 -10.86 15.32
N LEU A 201 6.15 -11.16 14.05
CA LEU A 201 4.82 -11.14 13.46
C LEU A 201 3.88 -12.13 14.15
N GLY A 202 4.36 -13.34 14.49
CA GLY A 202 3.60 -14.33 15.25
C GLY A 202 3.06 -13.76 16.56
N VAL A 203 3.93 -13.13 17.37
CA VAL A 203 3.54 -12.53 18.68
C VAL A 203 2.43 -11.48 18.52
N ILE A 204 2.47 -10.72 17.43
CA ILE A 204 1.49 -9.66 17.15
C ILE A 204 0.17 -10.27 16.65
N ILE A 205 0.23 -11.20 15.68
CA ILE A 205 -0.95 -11.79 15.03
C ILE A 205 -1.74 -12.69 15.98
N PHE A 206 -1.07 -13.52 16.79
CA PHE A 206 -1.74 -14.39 17.75
C PHE A 206 -2.49 -13.61 18.86
N GLY A 207 -2.17 -12.33 19.06
CA GLY A 207 -2.93 -11.44 19.95
C GLY A 207 -4.22 -10.88 19.36
N GLY A 208 -4.53 -11.19 18.10
CA GLY A 208 -5.76 -10.78 17.41
C GLY A 208 -5.78 -9.31 16.97
N VAL A 209 -6.90 -8.90 16.37
CA VAL A 209 -7.07 -7.60 15.70
C VAL A 209 -6.79 -6.41 16.61
N LYS A 210 -7.16 -6.49 17.90
CA LYS A 210 -6.90 -5.41 18.87
C LYS A 210 -5.39 -5.18 19.10
N ARG A 211 -4.58 -6.24 19.19
CA ARG A 211 -3.12 -6.10 19.35
C ARG A 211 -2.48 -5.55 18.09
N ILE A 212 -2.92 -6.01 16.90
CA ILE A 212 -2.47 -5.45 15.62
C ILE A 212 -2.75 -3.95 15.57
N ALA A 213 -3.96 -3.54 15.97
CA ALA A 213 -4.37 -2.15 16.01
C ALA A 213 -3.51 -1.30 16.95
N SER A 214 -3.30 -1.74 18.19
CA SER A 214 -2.47 -1.05 19.18
C SER A 214 -1.01 -0.90 18.73
N PHE A 215 -0.46 -1.93 18.09
CA PHE A 215 0.91 -1.88 17.58
C PHE A 215 1.03 -0.92 16.39
N ALA A 216 0.10 -1.01 15.43
CA ALA A 216 0.07 -0.11 14.28
C ALA A 216 -0.11 1.36 14.68
N GLU A 217 -0.95 1.63 15.69
CA GLU A 217 -1.18 2.99 16.21
C GLU A 217 0.10 3.70 16.66
N VAL A 218 1.06 2.97 17.21
CA VAL A 218 2.33 3.53 17.71
C VAL A 218 3.40 3.56 16.61
N ILE A 219 3.57 2.46 15.90
CA ILE A 219 4.71 2.30 14.98
C ILE A 219 4.50 3.00 13.65
N VAL A 220 3.26 3.03 13.14
CA VAL A 220 2.98 3.60 11.83
C VAL A 220 3.24 5.10 11.80
N PRO A 221 2.79 5.91 12.78
CA PRO A 221 3.13 7.33 12.82
C PRO A 221 4.64 7.56 12.99
N PHE A 222 5.31 6.77 13.85
CA PHE A 222 6.75 6.87 14.06
C PHE A 222 7.54 6.61 12.77
N MET A 223 7.21 5.53 12.06
CA MET A 223 7.83 5.17 10.78
C MET A 223 7.58 6.22 9.71
N ALA A 224 6.34 6.70 9.58
CA ALA A 224 5.99 7.73 8.60
C ALA A 224 6.71 9.05 8.88
N LEU A 225 6.77 9.49 10.13
CA LEU A 225 7.50 10.68 10.55
C LEU A 225 8.98 10.54 10.26
N GLY A 226 9.60 9.40 10.59
CA GLY A 226 11.01 9.14 10.29
C GLY A 226 11.33 9.26 8.80
N PHE A 227 10.49 8.66 7.95
CA PHE A 227 10.65 8.74 6.50
C PHE A 227 10.48 10.17 5.96
N ILE A 228 9.45 10.88 6.40
CA ILE A 228 9.18 12.28 6.00
C ILE A 228 10.32 13.20 6.46
N LEU A 229 10.79 13.04 7.69
CA LEU A 229 11.90 13.83 8.24
C LEU A 229 13.17 13.61 7.44
N MET A 230 13.51 12.35 7.12
CA MET A 230 14.67 12.04 6.28
C MET A 230 14.54 12.68 4.90
N ALA A 231 13.38 12.59 4.25
CA ALA A 231 13.13 13.23 2.96
C ALA A 231 13.29 14.75 3.04
N ILE A 232 12.72 15.39 4.07
CA ILE A 232 12.84 16.85 4.28
C ILE A 232 14.30 17.25 4.50
N VAL A 233 15.07 16.50 5.30
CA VAL A 233 16.51 16.76 5.51
C VAL A 233 17.27 16.69 4.19
N VAL A 234 17.05 15.65 3.38
CA VAL A 234 17.71 15.52 2.07
C VAL A 234 17.33 16.67 1.12
N MET A 235 16.05 17.07 1.10
CA MET A 235 15.59 18.22 0.32
C MET A 235 16.21 19.53 0.79
N MET A 236 16.36 19.75 2.10
CA MET A 236 16.99 20.96 2.63
C MET A 236 18.48 21.01 2.30
N LEU A 237 19.19 19.88 2.42
CA LEU A 237 20.61 19.78 2.03
C LEU A 237 20.82 20.00 0.52
N ASN A 238 19.82 19.72 -0.30
CA ASN A 238 19.85 19.89 -1.75
C ASN A 238 18.85 20.95 -2.23
N ALA A 239 18.58 21.99 -1.43
CA ALA A 239 17.50 22.94 -1.70
C ALA A 239 17.58 23.60 -3.08
N SER A 240 18.79 23.83 -3.60
CA SER A 240 19.02 24.38 -4.94
C SER A 240 18.53 23.48 -6.08
N LYS A 241 18.45 22.17 -5.87
CA LYS A 241 18.01 21.18 -6.87
C LYS A 241 16.51 20.91 -6.82
N VAL A 242 15.83 21.31 -5.75
CA VAL A 242 14.39 21.06 -5.55
C VAL A 242 13.54 21.68 -6.67
N PRO A 243 13.75 22.95 -7.10
CA PRO A 243 12.99 23.51 -8.21
C PRO A 243 13.20 22.74 -9.52
N THR A 244 14.44 22.34 -9.82
CA THR A 244 14.78 21.54 -11.01
C THR A 244 14.10 20.18 -10.97
N MET A 245 14.11 19.51 -9.82
CA MET A 245 13.41 18.23 -9.63
C MET A 245 11.91 18.34 -9.98
N PHE A 246 11.21 19.38 -9.50
CA PHE A 246 9.81 19.58 -9.86
C PHE A 246 9.65 19.89 -11.35
N ALA A 247 10.53 20.72 -11.93
CA ALA A 247 10.52 21.00 -13.36
C ALA A 247 10.71 19.72 -14.20
N ASP A 248 11.61 18.83 -13.80
CA ASP A 248 11.84 17.53 -14.46
C ASP A 248 10.61 16.63 -14.36
N ILE A 249 9.94 16.58 -13.20
CA ILE A 249 8.70 15.82 -13.03
C ILE A 249 7.61 16.30 -14.00
N PHE A 250 7.33 17.61 -14.03
CA PHE A 250 6.27 18.15 -14.88
C PHE A 250 6.62 18.11 -16.37
N SER A 251 7.86 18.44 -16.74
CA SER A 251 8.30 18.40 -18.14
C SER A 251 8.39 16.98 -18.68
N SER A 252 8.80 15.99 -17.87
CA SER A 252 8.78 14.58 -18.25
C SER A 252 7.36 14.02 -18.33
N ALA A 253 6.43 14.49 -17.49
CA ALA A 253 5.05 14.03 -17.50
C ALA A 253 4.23 14.56 -18.70
N PHE A 254 4.49 15.80 -19.13
CA PHE A 254 3.70 16.50 -20.15
C PHE A 254 4.46 16.84 -21.45
N GLY A 255 5.78 16.69 -21.47
CA GLY A 255 6.62 17.08 -22.61
C GLY A 255 6.44 16.21 -23.84
N ALA A 256 6.78 16.74 -25.01
CA ALA A 256 6.62 16.06 -26.32
C ALA A 256 7.40 14.73 -26.48
N HIS A 257 8.33 14.41 -25.57
CA HIS A 257 8.94 13.07 -25.49
C HIS A 257 8.01 12.02 -24.86
N ALA A 258 6.96 12.43 -24.12
CA ALA A 258 5.96 11.54 -23.54
C ALA A 258 5.02 10.93 -24.59
N ALA A 259 4.90 11.53 -25.79
CA ALA A 259 4.20 10.92 -26.92
C ALA A 259 4.93 9.69 -27.49
N PHE A 260 6.24 9.54 -27.20
CA PHE A 260 7.09 8.44 -27.64
C PHE A 260 7.66 7.58 -26.51
N GLY A 261 7.35 7.89 -25.23
CA GLY A 261 7.88 7.17 -24.05
C GLY A 261 7.37 5.74 -23.83
N GLY A 262 6.86 5.11 -24.90
CA GLY A 262 6.44 3.72 -24.95
C GLY A 262 7.00 2.98 -26.19
N ILE A 263 8.11 3.46 -26.77
CA ILE A 263 8.94 2.73 -27.74
C ILE A 263 10.34 2.58 -27.17
#